data_AF-M1MZP8-F1
#
_entry.id   AF-M1MZP8-F1
#
_cell.length_a   1.000
_cell.length_b   1.000
_cell.length_c   1.000
_cell.angle_alpha   90.00
_cell.angle_beta   90.00
_cell.angle_gamma   90.00
#
_symmetry.space_group_name_H-M   'P 1'
#
loop_
_entity.id
_entity.type
_entity.pdbx_description
1 polymer ?
#
loop_
_entity_poly.entity_id
_entity_poly.type
_entity_poly.pdbx_seq_one_letter_code
_entity_poly.pdbx_strand_id
1 'polypeptide(L)'
;MSYDFILFEPDRDDSGAPRILGDGAWLRLRLRRDAAEITPTRKLEKLRDEINAHATFLPREGIELADGVVRLRGDRCLQVSVTDDSIQDTAVWLATLATDQDLGLATATDREVLLVGDEIRDFSTETAELDQPVVSPARIPLLLAEVQAAQEDSGDGDFAADFLIVSDLSAPETYLQTTYRPEDGSWQLEYRDGSVAKHFHTRVGGRAEVEDAFARWITRDRSLKKEFDWKHLDIPEAAIEYETSAGHDLGEDGRHSR
;
A
#
# COMPACT_ATOMS: atom_id res chain seq x y z
N MET A 1 3.96 1.18 27.12
CA MET A 1 3.63 2.60 26.86
C MET A 1 2.30 2.60 26.11
N SER A 2 1.78 3.72 25.60
CA SER A 2 0.66 3.67 24.65
C SER A 2 1.19 3.92 23.25
N TYR A 3 0.67 3.19 22.27
CA TYR A 3 0.92 3.42 20.86
C TYR A 3 -0.29 4.11 20.24
N ASP A 4 -0.06 5.23 19.57
CA ASP A 4 -1.15 6.10 19.09
C ASP A 4 -1.31 5.97 17.58
N PHE A 5 -2.50 5.53 17.16
CA PHE A 5 -2.98 5.63 15.79
C PHE A 5 -3.92 6.82 15.62
N ILE A 6 -3.93 7.39 14.41
CA ILE A 6 -4.82 8.48 14.03
C ILE A 6 -5.58 8.07 12.77
N LEU A 7 -6.90 7.97 12.89
CA LEU A 7 -7.80 8.00 11.73
C LEU A 7 -8.15 9.46 11.43
N PHE A 8 -8.13 9.85 10.17
CA PHE A 8 -8.47 11.23 9.79
C PHE A 8 -9.29 11.29 8.51
N GLU A 9 -10.16 12.29 8.41
CA GLU A 9 -10.86 12.56 7.16
C GLU A 9 -9.91 13.31 6.21
N PRO A 10 -9.66 12.81 4.99
CA PRO A 10 -8.69 13.41 4.10
C PRO A 10 -9.17 14.77 3.58
N ASP A 11 -8.24 15.69 3.46
CA ASP A 11 -8.46 16.90 2.67
C ASP A 11 -8.33 16.56 1.21
N ARG A 12 -9.32 16.92 0.40
CA ARG A 12 -9.28 16.67 -1.04
C ARG A 12 -9.04 17.96 -1.81
N ASP A 13 -8.33 17.89 -2.91
CA ASP A 13 -8.26 18.98 -3.88
C ASP A 13 -9.48 18.99 -4.81
N ASP A 14 -9.49 19.89 -5.79
CA ASP A 14 -10.61 20.05 -6.72
C ASP A 14 -10.78 18.82 -7.64
N SER A 15 -9.75 17.97 -7.76
CA SER A 15 -9.81 16.70 -8.48
C SER A 15 -10.28 15.53 -7.61
N GLY A 16 -10.42 15.75 -6.30
CA GLY A 16 -10.77 14.72 -5.33
C GLY A 16 -9.57 13.99 -4.72
N ALA A 17 -8.33 14.35 -5.11
CA ALA A 17 -7.12 13.72 -4.62
C ALA A 17 -6.78 14.18 -3.18
N PRO A 18 -6.30 13.28 -2.30
CA PRO A 18 -5.92 13.64 -0.94
C PRO A 18 -4.73 14.61 -0.92
N ARG A 19 -4.72 15.56 0.02
CA ARG A 19 -3.67 16.59 0.18
C ARG A 19 -2.62 16.24 1.24
N ILE A 20 -2.89 15.27 2.10
CA ILE A 20 -1.94 14.77 3.11
C ILE A 20 -1.17 13.60 2.48
N LEU A 21 -0.21 13.93 1.61
CA LEU A 21 0.68 12.96 0.96
C LEU A 21 2.13 13.47 0.92
N GLY A 22 3.09 12.57 0.74
CA GLY A 22 4.50 12.89 0.49
C GLY A 22 5.21 13.59 1.63
N ASP A 23 6.30 14.30 1.32
CA ASP A 23 7.13 14.97 2.30
C ASP A 23 6.32 15.93 3.18
N GLY A 24 6.47 15.73 4.50
CA GLY A 24 5.77 16.52 5.50
C GLY A 24 4.29 16.17 5.67
N ALA A 25 3.78 15.06 5.09
CA ALA A 25 2.42 14.57 5.34
C ALA A 25 2.13 14.46 6.84
N TRP A 26 3.05 13.84 7.59
CA TRP A 26 2.94 13.76 9.05
C TRP A 26 2.88 15.13 9.72
N LEU A 27 3.72 16.08 9.30
CA LEU A 27 3.72 17.42 9.89
C LEU A 27 2.38 18.12 9.67
N ARG A 28 1.81 18.03 8.45
CA ARG A 28 0.48 18.56 8.13
C ARG A 28 -0.61 17.90 8.96
N LEU A 29 -0.59 16.56 9.08
CA LEU A 29 -1.55 15.83 9.90
C LEU A 29 -1.43 16.17 11.38
N ARG A 30 -0.20 16.28 11.90
CA ARG A 30 0.06 16.66 13.29
C ARG A 30 -0.53 18.03 13.61
N LEU A 31 -0.37 19.02 12.72
CA LEU A 31 -0.97 20.34 12.91
C LEU A 31 -2.50 20.28 13.00
N ARG A 32 -3.14 19.41 12.21
CA ARG A 32 -4.59 19.18 12.32
C ARG A 32 -4.95 18.51 13.64
N ARG A 33 -4.25 17.46 14.03
CA ARG A 33 -4.47 16.73 15.30
C ARG A 33 -4.32 17.65 16.51
N ASP A 34 -3.32 18.52 16.49
CA ASP A 34 -2.96 19.43 17.60
C ASP A 34 -3.76 20.74 17.58
N ALA A 35 -4.69 20.91 16.64
CA ALA A 35 -5.57 22.08 16.62
C ALA A 35 -6.34 22.20 17.96
N ALA A 36 -6.40 23.43 18.48
CA ALA A 36 -7.01 23.69 19.79
C ALA A 36 -8.52 23.44 19.78
N GLU A 37 -9.18 23.72 18.66
CA GLU A 37 -10.60 23.44 18.45
C GLU A 37 -10.78 22.01 17.93
N ILE A 38 -11.72 21.27 18.52
CA ILE A 38 -12.12 19.95 18.04
C ILE A 38 -13.24 20.17 17.01
N THR A 39 -12.95 19.93 15.74
CA THR A 39 -13.90 20.03 14.62
C THR A 39 -14.16 18.65 14.04
N PRO A 40 -15.07 17.86 14.63
CA PRO A 40 -15.32 16.50 14.16
C PRO A 40 -16.28 16.51 12.96
N THR A 41 -16.29 15.40 12.22
CA THR A 41 -17.37 15.12 11.26
C THR A 41 -18.33 14.10 11.84
N ARG A 42 -19.57 14.09 11.33
CA ARG A 42 -20.58 13.09 11.71
C ARG A 42 -20.10 11.65 11.50
N LYS A 43 -19.26 11.42 10.48
CA LYS A 43 -18.63 10.12 10.20
C LYS A 43 -17.73 9.70 11.38
N LEU A 44 -16.81 10.57 11.79
CA LEU A 44 -15.90 10.28 12.90
C LEU A 44 -16.60 10.22 14.26
N GLU A 45 -17.64 11.02 14.48
CA GLU A 45 -18.46 10.92 15.70
C GLU A 45 -19.14 9.56 15.81
N LYS A 46 -19.79 9.12 14.73
CA LYS A 46 -20.43 7.80 14.66
C LYS A 46 -19.41 6.69 14.89
N LEU A 47 -18.26 6.77 14.24
CA LEU A 47 -17.22 5.74 14.36
C LEU A 47 -16.64 5.68 15.80
N ARG A 48 -16.39 6.83 16.41
CA ARG A 48 -15.99 6.92 17.83
C ARG A 48 -17.01 6.20 18.72
N ASP A 49 -18.29 6.50 18.53
CA ASP A 49 -19.36 5.96 19.38
C ASP A 49 -19.52 4.45 19.19
N GLU A 50 -19.41 3.96 17.95
CA GLU A 50 -19.43 2.52 17.65
C GLU A 50 -18.25 1.79 18.28
N ILE A 51 -17.02 2.29 18.12
CA ILE A 51 -15.83 1.68 18.73
C ILE A 51 -15.96 1.67 20.26
N ASN A 52 -16.37 2.79 20.86
CA ASN A 52 -16.49 2.90 22.31
C ASN A 52 -17.62 2.04 22.89
N ALA A 53 -18.71 1.84 22.15
CA ALA A 53 -19.78 0.92 22.57
C ALA A 53 -19.31 -0.54 22.63
N HIS A 54 -18.26 -0.88 21.87
CA HIS A 54 -17.68 -2.22 21.80
C HIS A 54 -16.28 -2.30 22.43
N ALA A 55 -15.85 -1.31 23.21
CA ALA A 55 -14.47 -1.22 23.73
C ALA A 55 -14.05 -2.42 24.60
N THR A 56 -15.00 -3.17 25.18
CA THR A 56 -14.72 -4.40 25.94
C THR A 56 -14.49 -5.62 25.05
N PHE A 57 -15.01 -5.61 23.82
CA PHE A 57 -14.90 -6.68 22.83
C PHE A 57 -14.77 -6.06 21.45
N LEU A 58 -13.61 -5.46 21.19
CA LEU A 58 -13.32 -4.94 19.87
C LEU A 58 -13.38 -6.07 18.82
N PRO A 59 -13.57 -5.74 17.53
CA PRO A 59 -13.89 -6.73 16.48
C PRO A 59 -12.89 -7.90 16.35
N ARG A 60 -11.70 -7.78 16.95
CA ARG A 60 -10.73 -8.85 17.12
C ARG A 60 -10.46 -9.09 18.61
N GLU A 61 -10.61 -10.34 19.05
CA GLU A 61 -10.10 -10.78 20.35
C GLU A 61 -8.60 -10.42 20.45
N GLY A 62 -8.20 -9.66 21.48
CA GLY A 62 -6.80 -9.29 21.71
C GLY A 62 -6.44 -7.82 21.51
N ILE A 63 -7.34 -6.97 20.97
CA ILE A 63 -7.10 -5.52 20.92
C ILE A 63 -7.49 -4.86 22.25
N GLU A 64 -6.52 -4.28 22.95
CA GLU A 64 -6.69 -3.52 24.18
C GLU A 64 -6.41 -2.03 23.96
N LEU A 65 -7.41 -1.19 24.22
CA LEU A 65 -7.25 0.26 24.23
C LEU A 65 -6.52 0.67 25.51
N ALA A 66 -5.41 1.42 25.38
CA ALA A 66 -4.60 1.84 26.52
C ALA A 66 -5.39 2.69 27.53
N ASP A 67 -6.34 3.49 27.04
CA ASP A 67 -7.18 4.36 27.85
C ASP A 67 -8.64 3.86 27.95
N GLY A 68 -8.94 2.67 27.41
CA GLY A 68 -10.30 2.13 27.34
C GLY A 68 -11.27 2.89 26.44
N VAL A 69 -10.82 3.90 25.69
CA VAL A 69 -11.68 4.78 24.89
C VAL A 69 -10.93 5.41 23.72
N VAL A 70 -11.61 5.60 22.59
CA VAL A 70 -11.12 6.39 21.45
C VAL A 70 -11.66 7.83 21.51
N ARG A 71 -10.88 8.81 21.06
CA ARG A 71 -11.18 10.24 21.28
C ARG A 71 -11.03 11.07 20.00
N LEU A 72 -11.98 11.96 19.76
CA LEU A 72 -11.84 12.99 18.73
C LEU A 72 -10.77 14.01 19.17
N ARG A 73 -9.95 14.45 18.22
CA ARG A 73 -8.86 15.40 18.43
C ARG A 73 -8.77 16.36 17.27
N GLY A 74 -8.51 17.64 17.60
CA GLY A 74 -8.25 18.70 16.62
C GLY A 74 -9.23 18.70 15.45
N ASP A 75 -8.69 18.87 14.24
CA ASP A 75 -9.48 18.94 13.02
C ASP A 75 -9.68 17.57 12.35
N ARG A 76 -10.91 17.04 12.46
CA ARG A 76 -11.37 15.81 11.81
C ARG A 76 -10.40 14.64 11.99
N CYS A 77 -9.91 14.46 13.22
CA CYS A 77 -9.08 13.32 13.61
C CYS A 77 -9.73 12.52 14.75
N LEU A 78 -9.54 11.21 14.72
CA LEU A 78 -9.92 10.26 15.76
C LEU A 78 -8.65 9.54 16.22
N GLN A 79 -8.29 9.72 17.49
CA GLN A 79 -7.14 9.08 18.10
C GLN A 79 -7.55 7.75 18.73
N VAL A 80 -6.77 6.71 18.41
CA VAL A 80 -6.90 5.35 18.93
C VAL A 80 -5.58 4.99 19.61
N SER A 81 -5.59 4.92 20.94
CA SER A 81 -4.42 4.60 21.74
C SER A 81 -4.52 3.16 22.24
N VAL A 82 -3.51 2.34 21.97
CA VAL A 82 -3.49 0.91 22.32
C VAL A 82 -2.26 0.53 23.12
N THR A 83 -2.32 -0.63 23.77
CA THR A 83 -1.16 -1.23 24.45
C THR A 83 -0.16 -1.78 23.43
N ASP A 84 1.09 -1.97 23.86
CA ASP A 84 2.17 -2.43 22.98
C ASP A 84 1.87 -3.83 22.38
N ASP A 85 1.19 -4.69 23.15
CA ASP A 85 0.81 -6.05 22.71
C ASP A 85 -0.28 -6.05 21.61
N SER A 86 -1.04 -4.96 21.48
CA SER A 86 -2.14 -4.85 20.51
C SER A 86 -1.77 -4.10 19.23
N ILE A 87 -0.53 -3.62 19.06
CA ILE A 87 -0.13 -2.76 17.95
C ILE A 87 -0.45 -3.41 16.60
N GLN A 88 0.01 -4.64 16.37
CA GLN A 88 -0.11 -5.30 15.07
C GLN A 88 -1.57 -5.57 14.69
N ASP A 89 -2.35 -6.14 15.61
CA ASP A 89 -3.76 -6.42 15.36
C ASP A 89 -4.59 -5.14 15.18
N THR A 90 -4.23 -4.08 15.91
CA THR A 90 -4.83 -2.75 15.75
C THR A 90 -4.50 -2.16 14.39
N ALA A 91 -3.24 -2.24 13.94
CA ALA A 91 -2.83 -1.71 12.64
C ALA A 91 -3.62 -2.37 11.51
N VAL A 92 -3.76 -3.70 11.52
CA VAL A 92 -4.51 -4.45 10.50
C VAL A 92 -6.01 -4.09 10.55
N TRP A 93 -6.58 -4.03 11.75
CA TRP A 93 -7.99 -3.65 11.92
C TRP A 93 -8.27 -2.22 11.47
N LEU A 94 -7.45 -1.26 11.89
CA LEU A 94 -7.59 0.15 11.53
C LEU A 94 -7.32 0.38 10.04
N ALA A 95 -6.39 -0.33 9.41
CA ALA A 95 -6.18 -0.27 7.96
C ALA A 95 -7.44 -0.71 7.21
N THR A 96 -8.03 -1.84 7.62
CA THR A 96 -9.30 -2.31 7.05
C THR A 96 -10.40 -1.28 7.27
N LEU A 97 -10.54 -0.77 8.47
CA LEU A 97 -11.58 0.21 8.81
C LEU A 97 -11.40 1.53 8.04
N ALA A 98 -10.18 2.03 7.93
CA ALA A 98 -9.85 3.26 7.24
C ALA A 98 -10.21 3.17 5.76
N THR A 99 -9.78 2.10 5.10
CA THR A 99 -10.09 1.85 3.70
C THR A 99 -11.60 1.65 3.48
N ASP A 100 -12.35 1.06 4.43
CA ASP A 100 -13.81 0.84 4.28
C ASP A 100 -14.60 2.15 4.40
N GLN A 101 -13.98 3.17 5.00
CA GLN A 101 -14.63 4.43 5.33
C GLN A 101 -14.02 5.61 4.55
N ASP A 102 -13.14 5.36 3.58
CA ASP A 102 -12.37 6.37 2.83
C ASP A 102 -11.65 7.37 3.76
N LEU A 103 -11.04 6.85 4.83
CA LEU A 103 -10.29 7.62 5.82
C LEU A 103 -8.78 7.40 5.60
N GLY A 104 -8.00 8.41 5.95
CA GLY A 104 -6.57 8.23 6.13
C GLY A 104 -6.24 7.59 7.47
N LEU A 105 -5.08 6.93 7.54
CA LEU A 105 -4.54 6.28 8.72
C LEU A 105 -3.08 6.69 8.91
N ALA A 106 -2.71 7.00 10.15
CA ALA A 106 -1.34 7.34 10.51
C ALA A 106 -0.97 6.79 11.88
N THR A 107 0.34 6.66 12.12
CA THR A 107 0.92 6.35 13.42
C THR A 107 1.52 7.63 14.00
N ALA A 108 1.05 8.04 15.16
CA ALA A 108 1.60 9.22 15.84
C ALA A 108 2.92 8.93 16.56
N THR A 109 3.13 7.67 16.94
CA THR A 109 4.36 7.18 17.54
C THR A 109 5.51 7.22 16.53
N ASP A 110 5.32 6.59 15.36
CA ASP A 110 6.36 6.47 14.32
C ASP A 110 6.35 7.65 13.33
N ARG A 111 5.34 8.52 13.46
CA ARG A 111 5.22 9.78 12.70
C ARG A 111 5.06 9.53 11.20
N GLU A 112 4.24 8.55 10.87
CA GLU A 112 4.06 8.06 9.52
C GLU A 112 2.59 8.09 9.10
N VAL A 113 2.32 8.48 7.85
CA VAL A 113 0.99 8.38 7.25
C VAL A 113 0.98 7.12 6.39
N LEU A 114 0.17 6.14 6.80
CA LEU A 114 0.10 4.81 6.18
C LEU A 114 -0.89 4.77 5.02
N LEU A 115 -2.04 5.42 5.20
CA LEU A 115 -3.15 5.51 4.25
C LEU A 115 -3.62 6.96 4.14
N VAL A 116 -4.02 7.38 2.94
CA VAL A 116 -4.37 8.76 2.61
C VAL A 116 -5.86 8.93 2.28
N GLY A 117 -6.64 7.85 2.26
CA GLY A 117 -8.09 7.85 2.13
C GLY A 117 -8.61 7.76 0.69
N ASP A 118 -7.78 7.37 -0.28
CA ASP A 118 -8.17 7.07 -1.66
C ASP A 118 -7.88 5.62 -2.06
N GLU A 119 -7.67 4.75 -1.08
CA GLU A 119 -7.27 3.37 -1.27
C GLU A 119 -8.33 2.51 -2.00
N ILE A 120 -7.87 1.74 -2.98
CA ILE A 120 -8.68 0.81 -3.77
C ILE A 120 -8.27 -0.62 -3.39
N ARG A 121 -9.26 -1.41 -2.94
CA ARG A 121 -9.08 -2.79 -2.43
C ARG A 121 -8.94 -3.88 -3.48
N ASP A 122 -9.31 -3.54 -4.71
CA ASP A 122 -9.21 -4.46 -5.84
C ASP A 122 -7.76 -4.73 -6.24
N PHE A 123 -6.81 -3.98 -5.67
CA PHE A 123 -5.39 -4.07 -6.00
C PHE A 123 -4.53 -4.10 -4.73
N SER A 124 -3.29 -4.56 -4.87
CA SER A 124 -2.24 -4.38 -3.87
C SER A 124 -1.11 -3.52 -4.42
N THR A 125 -0.27 -3.00 -3.53
CA THR A 125 0.95 -2.25 -3.87
C THR A 125 2.14 -2.91 -3.18
N GLU A 126 3.21 -3.12 -3.93
CA GLU A 126 4.46 -3.68 -3.41
C GLU A 126 5.66 -2.87 -3.93
N THR A 127 6.63 -2.65 -3.04
CA THR A 127 7.97 -2.10 -3.31
C THR A 127 8.98 -2.89 -2.48
N ALA A 128 10.28 -2.56 -2.51
CA ALA A 128 11.27 -3.23 -1.66
C ALA A 128 10.97 -3.12 -0.16
N GLU A 129 10.33 -2.03 0.28
CA GLU A 129 10.09 -1.72 1.70
C GLU A 129 8.59 -1.69 2.09
N LEU A 130 7.69 -1.83 1.12
CA LEU A 130 6.25 -1.69 1.30
C LEU A 130 5.51 -2.89 0.72
N ASP A 131 4.60 -3.48 1.49
CA ASP A 131 3.59 -4.43 1.01
C ASP A 131 2.24 -4.03 1.62
N GLN A 132 1.30 -3.64 0.76
CA GLN A 132 -0.03 -3.18 1.15
C GLN A 132 -1.13 -3.87 0.32
N PRO A 133 -2.19 -4.41 0.96
CA PRO A 133 -3.31 -5.05 0.26
C PRO A 133 -4.32 -4.02 -0.31
N VAL A 134 -3.81 -2.87 -0.75
CA VAL A 134 -4.54 -1.75 -1.34
C VAL A 134 -3.62 -1.01 -2.32
N VAL A 135 -4.20 -0.22 -3.23
CA VAL A 135 -3.47 0.80 -3.99
C VAL A 135 -4.05 2.19 -3.73
N SER A 136 -3.18 3.19 -3.57
CA SER A 136 -3.57 4.60 -3.52
C SER A 136 -3.12 5.28 -4.82
N PRO A 137 -4.06 5.67 -5.72
CA PRO A 137 -3.72 6.39 -6.94
C PRO A 137 -2.89 7.65 -6.68
N ALA A 138 -3.19 8.41 -5.61
CA ALA A 138 -2.45 9.61 -5.26
C ALA A 138 -1.03 9.34 -4.75
N ARG A 139 -0.73 8.13 -4.25
CA ARG A 139 0.63 7.74 -3.83
C ARG A 139 1.51 7.28 -4.98
N ILE A 140 0.95 6.84 -6.11
CA ILE A 140 1.74 6.33 -7.24
C ILE A 140 2.85 7.29 -7.68
N PRO A 141 2.63 8.61 -7.89
CA PRO A 141 3.71 9.51 -8.29
C PRO A 141 4.85 9.62 -7.25
N LEU A 142 4.53 9.46 -5.96
CA LEU A 142 5.52 9.49 -4.87
C LEU A 142 6.33 8.21 -4.84
N LEU A 143 5.66 7.05 -4.92
CA LEU A 143 6.32 5.75 -4.97
C LEU A 143 7.25 5.66 -6.19
N LEU A 144 6.84 6.20 -7.35
CA LEU A 144 7.73 6.29 -8.50
C LEU A 144 8.92 7.21 -8.26
N ALA A 145 8.75 8.34 -7.55
CA ALA A 145 9.88 9.18 -7.18
C ALA A 145 10.86 8.46 -6.23
N GLU A 146 10.35 7.66 -5.30
CA GLU A 146 11.13 6.82 -4.38
C GLU A 146 11.91 5.73 -5.13
N VAL A 147 11.26 4.99 -6.03
CA VAL A 147 11.90 3.98 -6.89
C VAL A 147 13.02 4.59 -7.71
N GLN A 148 12.77 5.76 -8.31
CA GLN A 148 13.79 6.48 -9.08
C GLN A 148 14.99 6.86 -8.19
N ALA A 149 14.75 7.48 -7.04
CA ALA A 149 15.80 7.91 -6.12
C ALA A 149 16.62 6.73 -5.59
N ALA A 150 15.96 5.64 -5.18
CA ALA A 150 16.63 4.43 -4.69
C ALA A 150 17.56 3.83 -5.76
N GLN A 151 17.10 3.80 -7.01
CA GLN A 151 17.91 3.28 -8.10
C GLN A 151 19.09 4.21 -8.44
N GLU A 152 18.88 5.53 -8.46
CA GLU A 152 19.96 6.52 -8.67
C GLU A 152 21.03 6.44 -7.56
N ASP A 153 20.62 6.23 -6.31
CA ASP A 153 21.52 6.10 -5.16
C ASP A 153 22.30 4.78 -5.14
N SER A 154 21.73 3.71 -5.70
CA SER A 154 22.36 2.38 -5.73
C SER A 154 23.54 2.24 -6.69
N GLY A 155 23.64 3.10 -7.71
CA GLY A 155 24.68 3.07 -8.74
C GLY A 155 24.49 1.97 -9.82
N ASP A 156 25.56 1.68 -10.58
CA ASP A 156 25.57 0.65 -11.63
C ASP A 156 25.59 -0.77 -11.03
N GLY A 157 24.43 -1.26 -10.59
CA GLY A 157 24.21 -2.65 -10.20
C GLY A 157 23.29 -3.38 -11.19
N ASP A 158 23.57 -4.65 -11.47
CA ASP A 158 22.71 -5.52 -12.29
C ASP A 158 21.34 -5.81 -11.62
N PHE A 159 21.13 -5.37 -10.38
CA PHE A 159 19.90 -5.57 -9.60
C PHE A 159 19.14 -4.25 -9.43
N ALA A 160 17.82 -4.33 -9.57
CA ALA A 160 16.94 -3.22 -9.21
C ALA A 160 17.01 -2.99 -7.70
N ALA A 161 17.35 -1.77 -7.29
CA ALA A 161 17.41 -1.40 -5.88
C ALA A 161 16.01 -1.26 -5.28
N ASP A 162 15.05 -0.87 -6.11
CA ASP A 162 13.64 -0.79 -5.76
C ASP A 162 12.77 -0.99 -7.01
N PHE A 163 11.48 -1.18 -6.79
CA PHE A 163 10.46 -1.43 -7.80
C PHE A 163 9.10 -0.95 -7.31
N LEU A 164 8.15 -0.82 -8.23
CA LEU A 164 6.75 -0.67 -7.89
C LEU A 164 5.94 -1.72 -8.63
N ILE A 165 5.22 -2.56 -7.88
CA ILE A 165 4.25 -3.53 -8.39
C ILE A 165 2.86 -3.12 -7.92
N VAL A 166 1.89 -3.14 -8.84
CA VAL A 166 0.46 -3.04 -8.52
C VAL A 166 -0.25 -4.29 -9.07
N SER A 167 -0.67 -5.17 -8.16
CA SER A 167 -1.34 -6.43 -8.53
C SER A 167 -2.85 -6.28 -8.49
N ASP A 168 -3.57 -6.86 -9.45
CA ASP A 168 -5.04 -6.99 -9.42
C ASP A 168 -5.42 -8.19 -8.55
N LEU A 169 -5.99 -7.95 -7.38
CA LEU A 169 -6.35 -8.99 -6.42
C LEU A 169 -7.58 -9.81 -6.86
N SER A 170 -8.28 -9.39 -7.92
CA SER A 170 -9.38 -10.15 -8.51
C SER A 170 -8.91 -11.22 -9.51
N ALA A 171 -7.64 -11.19 -9.92
CA ALA A 171 -7.07 -12.10 -10.90
C ALA A 171 -5.68 -12.62 -10.46
N PRO A 172 -5.46 -13.93 -10.40
CA PRO A 172 -4.16 -14.47 -9.98
C PRO A 172 -3.06 -13.99 -10.93
N GLU A 173 -1.86 -13.77 -10.39
CA GLU A 173 -0.64 -13.43 -11.15
C GLU A 173 -0.83 -12.31 -12.19
N THR A 174 -1.67 -11.33 -11.87
CA THR A 174 -1.99 -10.23 -12.76
C THR A 174 -1.50 -8.93 -12.14
N TYR A 175 -0.46 -8.34 -12.71
CA TYR A 175 0.16 -7.12 -12.17
C TYR A 175 0.74 -6.23 -13.27
N LEU A 176 0.94 -4.96 -12.92
CA LEU A 176 1.83 -4.02 -13.60
C LEU A 176 3.01 -3.72 -12.67
N GLN A 177 4.22 -3.78 -13.19
CA GLN A 177 5.46 -3.53 -12.47
C GLN A 177 6.30 -2.49 -13.20
N THR A 178 7.08 -1.73 -12.45
CA THR A 178 8.13 -0.89 -13.03
C THR A 178 9.41 -0.85 -12.22
N THR A 179 10.51 -0.60 -12.91
CA THR A 179 11.82 -0.24 -12.35
C THR A 179 12.40 0.93 -13.15
N TYR A 180 13.20 1.76 -12.50
CA TYR A 180 13.96 2.83 -13.16
C TYR A 180 15.29 2.29 -13.71
N ARG A 181 15.75 2.84 -14.83
CA ARG A 181 17.00 2.49 -15.52
C ARG A 181 17.88 3.74 -15.61
N PRO A 182 18.81 3.97 -14.66
CA PRO A 182 19.61 5.19 -14.60
C PRO A 182 20.60 5.30 -15.78
N GLU A 183 20.98 4.17 -16.39
CA GLU A 183 21.97 4.12 -17.47
C GLU A 183 21.53 4.89 -18.73
N ASP A 184 20.23 4.91 -19.00
CA ASP A 184 19.62 5.60 -20.15
C ASP A 184 18.47 6.54 -19.74
N GLY A 185 18.25 6.73 -18.44
CA GLY A 185 17.21 7.58 -17.88
C GLY A 185 15.80 7.13 -18.25
N SER A 186 15.62 5.82 -18.49
CA SER A 186 14.34 5.25 -18.91
C SER A 186 13.68 4.43 -17.81
N TRP A 187 12.45 3.98 -18.08
CA TRP A 187 11.71 3.10 -17.20
C TRP A 187 11.43 1.78 -17.91
N GLN A 188 11.63 0.68 -17.20
CA GLN A 188 11.17 -0.63 -17.63
C GLN A 188 9.77 -0.84 -17.06
N LEU A 189 8.80 -1.06 -17.93
CA LEU A 189 7.44 -1.44 -17.58
C LEU A 189 7.24 -2.91 -17.91
N GLU A 190 6.62 -3.64 -16.99
CA GLU A 190 6.27 -5.04 -17.15
C GLU A 190 4.81 -5.25 -16.77
N TYR A 191 4.09 -6.09 -17.50
CA TYR A 191 2.81 -6.60 -17.02
C TYR A 191 2.71 -8.11 -17.19
N ARG A 192 2.06 -8.76 -16.23
CA ARG A 192 1.69 -10.16 -16.29
C ARG A 192 0.17 -10.29 -16.34
N ASP A 193 -0.32 -11.18 -17.20
CA ASP A 193 -1.76 -11.43 -17.40
C ASP A 193 -2.09 -12.90 -17.06
N GLY A 194 -1.88 -13.25 -15.79
CA GLY A 194 -2.28 -14.52 -15.20
C GLY A 194 -1.39 -15.73 -15.47
N SER A 195 -0.28 -15.58 -16.20
CA SER A 195 0.74 -16.63 -16.36
C SER A 195 2.06 -16.09 -16.89
N VAL A 196 3.13 -16.87 -16.71
CA VAL A 196 4.48 -16.57 -17.24
C VAL A 196 4.46 -16.38 -18.77
N ALA A 197 3.69 -17.19 -19.50
CA ALA A 197 3.56 -17.10 -20.96
C ALA A 197 2.81 -15.83 -21.45
N LYS A 198 2.28 -15.04 -20.51
CA LYS A 198 1.65 -13.76 -20.76
C LYS A 198 2.32 -12.67 -19.93
N HIS A 199 3.64 -12.73 -19.87
CA HIS A 199 4.48 -11.71 -19.28
C HIS A 199 5.10 -10.88 -20.39
N PHE A 200 4.90 -9.57 -20.32
CA PHE A 200 5.35 -8.64 -21.35
C PHE A 200 6.09 -7.48 -20.71
N HIS A 201 7.05 -6.93 -21.44
CA HIS A 201 7.81 -5.77 -21.02
C HIS A 201 7.92 -4.74 -22.13
N THR A 202 8.14 -3.49 -21.77
CA THR A 202 8.42 -2.39 -22.69
C THR A 202 9.31 -1.35 -22.01
N ARG A 203 9.80 -0.38 -22.78
CA ARG A 203 10.58 0.75 -22.26
C ARG A 203 9.84 2.06 -22.54
N VAL A 204 9.79 2.92 -21.54
CA VAL A 204 9.18 4.26 -21.64
C VAL A 204 10.15 5.32 -21.16
N GLY A 205 10.06 6.50 -21.74
CA GLY A 205 11.10 7.54 -21.59
C GLY A 205 10.90 8.46 -20.38
N GLY A 206 9.72 8.47 -19.77
CA GLY A 206 9.41 9.45 -18.73
C GLY A 206 8.48 8.92 -17.66
N ARG A 207 8.68 9.42 -16.42
CA ARG A 207 7.85 9.07 -15.26
C ARG A 207 6.36 9.34 -15.49
N ALA A 208 6.01 10.41 -16.22
CA ALA A 208 4.62 10.71 -16.54
C ALA A 208 3.93 9.62 -17.39
N GLU A 209 4.67 8.94 -18.27
CA GLU A 209 4.13 7.82 -19.06
C GLU A 209 3.89 6.59 -18.18
N VAL A 210 4.77 6.36 -17.19
CA VAL A 210 4.60 5.32 -16.17
C VAL A 210 3.40 5.62 -15.26
N GLU A 211 3.27 6.86 -14.80
CA GLU A 211 2.12 7.33 -14.00
C GLU A 211 0.79 7.09 -14.74
N ASP A 212 0.70 7.42 -16.03
CA ASP A 212 -0.48 7.14 -16.86
C ASP A 212 -0.74 5.63 -16.99
N ALA A 213 0.31 4.83 -17.21
CA ALA A 213 0.18 3.38 -17.30
C ALA A 213 -0.41 2.76 -16.02
N PHE A 214 0.05 3.19 -14.84
CA PHE A 214 -0.52 2.75 -13.55
C PHE A 214 -1.96 3.24 -13.36
N ALA A 215 -2.27 4.50 -13.69
CA ALA A 215 -3.63 5.01 -13.61
C ALA A 215 -4.60 4.19 -14.48
N ARG A 216 -4.16 3.79 -15.68
CA ARG A 216 -4.93 2.96 -16.62
C ARG A 216 -4.99 1.50 -16.21
N TRP A 217 -3.95 0.98 -15.57
CA TRP A 217 -3.97 -0.33 -14.94
C TRP A 217 -5.03 -0.42 -13.84
N ILE A 218 -5.02 0.54 -12.90
CA ILE A 218 -5.96 0.60 -11.77
C ILE A 218 -7.41 0.76 -12.25
N THR A 219 -7.63 1.48 -13.36
CA THR A 219 -8.96 1.62 -13.98
C THR A 219 -9.31 0.49 -14.96
N ARG A 220 -8.45 -0.52 -15.11
CA ARG A 220 -8.59 -1.67 -16.03
C ARG A 220 -8.83 -1.25 -17.48
N ASP A 221 -8.21 -0.16 -17.91
CA ASP A 221 -8.29 0.35 -19.26
C ASP A 221 -7.60 -0.62 -20.24
N ARG A 222 -8.41 -1.23 -21.10
CA ARG A 222 -7.95 -2.21 -22.11
C ARG A 222 -7.06 -1.61 -23.18
N SER A 223 -7.03 -0.29 -23.34
CA SER A 223 -6.18 0.36 -24.33
C SER A 223 -4.70 0.39 -23.92
N LEU A 224 -4.38 0.23 -22.63
CA LEU A 224 -3.01 0.10 -22.11
C LEU A 224 -2.19 -0.96 -22.87
N LYS A 225 -2.80 -2.13 -23.14
CA LYS A 225 -2.17 -3.26 -23.83
C LYS A 225 -1.90 -3.01 -25.32
N LYS A 226 -2.39 -1.90 -25.89
CA LYS A 226 -2.25 -1.56 -27.32
C LYS A 226 -1.36 -0.35 -27.57
N GLU A 227 -1.08 0.43 -26.54
CA GLU A 227 -0.41 1.72 -26.69
C GLU A 227 1.11 1.61 -26.72
N PHE A 228 1.65 0.68 -25.94
CA PHE A 228 3.08 0.41 -25.92
C PHE A 228 3.46 -0.74 -26.86
N ASP A 229 4.72 -0.72 -27.33
CA ASP A 229 5.34 -1.84 -28.06
C ASP A 229 5.75 -2.93 -27.06
N TRP A 230 4.75 -3.65 -26.55
CA TRP A 230 4.93 -4.73 -25.59
C TRP A 230 5.63 -5.92 -26.24
N LYS A 231 6.73 -6.35 -25.64
CA LYS A 231 7.50 -7.53 -26.07
C LYS A 231 7.33 -8.62 -25.03
N HIS A 232 7.22 -9.86 -25.50
CA HIS A 232 7.16 -11.00 -24.59
C HIS A 232 8.46 -11.07 -23.78
N LEU A 233 8.33 -11.21 -22.46
CA LEU A 233 9.49 -11.39 -21.59
C LEU A 233 9.84 -12.86 -21.56
N ASP A 234 10.93 -13.22 -22.24
CA ASP A 234 11.44 -14.58 -22.28
C ASP A 234 12.16 -14.90 -20.96
N ILE A 235 11.40 -15.39 -19.98
CA ILE A 235 11.95 -15.94 -18.74
C ILE A 235 12.41 -17.38 -19.04
N PRO A 236 13.68 -17.74 -18.82
CA PRO A 236 14.15 -19.11 -19.02
C PRO A 236 13.35 -20.11 -18.16
N GLU A 237 12.91 -21.23 -18.75
CA GLU A 237 12.11 -22.29 -18.09
C GLU A 237 12.67 -22.75 -16.73
N ALA A 238 13.99 -22.68 -16.51
CA ALA A 238 14.63 -23.05 -15.26
C ALA A 238 14.21 -22.19 -14.04
N ALA A 239 13.64 -21.00 -14.25
CA ALA A 239 13.08 -20.17 -13.18
C ALA A 239 11.63 -20.55 -12.81
N ILE A 240 10.95 -21.33 -13.65
CA ILE A 240 9.54 -21.73 -13.48
C ILE A 240 9.40 -22.95 -12.55
N GLU A 241 10.44 -23.80 -12.46
CA GLU A 241 10.42 -25.03 -11.63
C GLU A 241 10.63 -24.79 -10.11
N TYR A 242 11.06 -23.59 -9.70
CA TYR A 242 11.26 -23.27 -8.28
C TYR A 242 9.95 -23.08 -7.50
N GLU A 243 8.87 -22.66 -8.16
CA GLU A 243 7.55 -22.50 -7.50
C GLU A 243 6.79 -23.82 -7.38
N THR A 244 7.02 -24.77 -8.29
CA THR A 244 6.34 -26.09 -8.26
C THR A 244 6.98 -27.07 -7.28
N SER A 245 8.25 -26.87 -6.92
CA SER A 245 8.97 -27.74 -5.97
C SER A 245 8.80 -27.34 -4.50
N ALA A 246 8.44 -26.09 -4.19
CA ALA A 246 8.16 -25.65 -2.82
C ALA A 246 6.80 -26.14 -2.27
N GLY A 247 5.90 -26.60 -3.14
CA GLY A 247 4.59 -27.14 -2.78
C GLY A 247 4.51 -28.66 -2.61
N HIS A 248 5.63 -29.39 -2.76
CA HIS A 248 5.62 -30.84 -2.81
C HIS A 248 6.71 -31.51 -1.94
N ASP A 249 7.01 -30.94 -0.78
CA ASP A 249 7.77 -31.66 0.27
C ASP A 249 6.97 -31.74 1.58
N LEU A 250 5.79 -32.35 1.48
CA LEU A 250 5.14 -33.00 2.62
C LEU A 250 5.20 -34.51 2.41
N GLY A 251 6.29 -35.08 2.92
CA GLY A 251 6.31 -36.43 3.46
C GLY A 251 6.79 -37.49 2.49
N GLU A 252 8.00 -37.97 2.72
CA GLU A 252 8.26 -39.39 2.98
C GLU A 252 9.74 -39.56 3.35
N ASP A 253 10.07 -39.56 4.64
CA ASP A 253 11.12 -40.45 5.11
C ASP A 253 11.08 -40.66 6.62
N GLY A 254 10.75 -41.89 7.03
CA GLY A 254 10.71 -42.21 8.44
C GLY A 254 10.04 -43.52 8.80
N ARG A 255 10.35 -44.60 8.07
CA ARG A 255 10.37 -45.98 8.58
C ARG A 255 10.74 -46.92 7.42
N HIS A 256 11.91 -47.54 7.47
CA HIS A 256 12.08 -49.00 7.57
C HIS A 256 13.58 -49.33 7.73
N SER A 257 13.97 -49.60 8.97
CA SER A 257 14.98 -50.61 9.32
C SER A 257 14.30 -51.46 10.39
N ARG A 258 14.20 -52.77 10.25
CA ARG A 258 15.13 -53.71 9.60
C ARG A 258 15.03 -53.85 8.09
#